data_AF-A0A940W937-F1
#
_entry.id   AF-A0A940W937-F1
#
_cell.length_a   1.000
_cell.length_b   1.000
_cell.length_c   1.000
_cell.angle_alpha   90.00
_cell.angle_beta   90.00
_cell.angle_gamma   90.00
#
_symmetry.space_group_name_H-M   'P 1'
#
loop_
_entity.id
_entity.type
_entity.pdbx_description
1 polymer ?
#
loop_
_entity_poly.entity_id
_entity_poly.type
_entity_poly.pdbx_seq_one_letter_code
_entity_poly.pdbx_strand_id
1 'polypeptide(L)'
;MIFDRLLGLFSHDLAIDLGTATTLVYVKGEGIICSEPSAVAVHRDTRGTKKVLAVGIEAKRMIGRTPGNIVAIRPIKDGVI
;
A
#
# COMPACT_ATOMS: atom_id res chain seq x y z
N MET A 1 -30.60 -6.26 7.65
CA MET A 1 -31.00 -7.33 6.71
C MET A 1 -31.52 -6.84 5.35
N ILE A 2 -32.32 -5.77 5.23
CA ILE A 2 -32.68 -5.17 3.93
C ILE A 2 -31.70 -4.09 3.49
N PHE A 3 -31.30 -3.21 4.43
CA PHE A 3 -30.29 -2.18 4.17
C PHE A 3 -28.92 -2.76 3.79
N ASP A 4 -28.50 -3.85 4.44
CA ASP A 4 -27.21 -4.51 4.13
C ASP A 4 -27.17 -5.10 2.71
N ARG A 5 -28.32 -5.58 2.19
CA ARG A 5 -28.41 -6.07 0.80
C ARG A 5 -28.34 -4.93 -0.21
N LEU A 6 -28.99 -3.81 0.08
CA LEU A 6 -28.91 -2.59 -0.74
C LEU A 6 -27.49 -2.02 -0.76
N LEU A 7 -26.81 -2.00 0.38
CA LEU A 7 -25.41 -1.57 0.47
C LEU A 7 -24.44 -2.55 -0.21
N GLY A 8 -24.71 -3.86 -0.15
CA GLY A 8 -23.91 -4.89 -0.83
C GLY A 8 -24.00 -4.83 -2.36
N LEU A 9 -25.08 -4.29 -2.93
CA LEU A 9 -25.18 -4.01 -4.37
C LEU A 9 -24.25 -2.88 -4.82
N PHE A 10 -23.81 -2.01 -3.90
CA PHE A 10 -22.85 -0.93 -4.17
C PHE A 10 -21.45 -1.23 -3.63
N SER A 11 -21.23 -2.38 -2.98
CA SER A 11 -19.89 -2.79 -2.52
C SER A 11 -19.08 -3.36 -3.67
N HIS A 12 -17.83 -2.91 -3.82
CA HIS A 12 -16.91 -3.46 -4.81
C HIS A 12 -16.21 -4.66 -4.21
N ASP A 13 -16.40 -5.85 -4.78
CA ASP A 13 -15.67 -7.06 -4.40
C ASP A 13 -14.19 -6.87 -4.77
N LEU A 14 -13.32 -6.84 -3.76
CA LEU A 14 -11.87 -6.60 -3.90
C LEU A 14 -11.06 -7.85 -3.55
N ALA A 15 -10.01 -8.11 -4.35
CA ALA A 15 -8.92 -9.02 -3.99
C ALA A 15 -7.61 -8.24 -3.97
N ILE A 16 -6.79 -8.45 -2.94
CA ILE A 16 -5.51 -7.76 -2.76
C ILE A 16 -4.40 -8.80 -2.68
N ASP A 17 -3.43 -8.70 -3.59
CA ASP A 17 -2.17 -9.44 -3.52
C ASP A 17 -1.12 -8.57 -2.87
N LEU A 18 -0.65 -8.97 -1.69
CA LEU A 18 0.33 -8.26 -0.88
C LEU A 18 1.71 -8.89 -1.05
N GLY A 19 2.29 -8.75 -2.24
CA GLY A 19 3.63 -9.26 -2.54
C GLY A 19 4.75 -8.48 -1.87
N THR A 20 5.92 -9.11 -1.72
CA THR A 20 7.14 -8.47 -1.18
C THR A 20 7.68 -7.35 -2.06
N ALA A 21 7.39 -7.39 -3.36
CA ALA A 21 7.87 -6.43 -4.35
C ALA A 21 6.77 -5.52 -4.91
N THR A 22 5.56 -6.06 -5.09
CA THR A 22 4.43 -5.38 -5.73
C THR A 22 3.14 -5.72 -4.98
N THR A 23 2.26 -4.72 -4.83
CA THR A 23 0.88 -4.89 -4.38
C THR A 23 -0.06 -4.72 -5.56
N LEU A 24 -0.95 -5.70 -5.74
CA LEU A 24 -2.00 -5.67 -6.76
C LEU A 24 -3.36 -5.53 -6.09
N VAL A 25 -4.25 -4.76 -6.70
CA VAL A 25 -5.67 -4.72 -6.31
C VAL A 25 -6.51 -5.09 -7.53
N TYR A 26 -7.36 -6.09 -7.35
CA TYR A 26 -8.32 -6.55 -8.34
C TYR A 26 -9.74 -6.21 -7.88
N VAL A 27 -10.56 -5.68 -8.78
CA VAL A 27 -12.00 -5.49 -8.59
C VAL A 27 -12.74 -6.48 -9.49
N LYS A 28 -13.69 -7.21 -8.91
CA LYS A 28 -14.54 -8.14 -9.66
C LYS A 28 -15.32 -7.42 -10.75
N GLY A 29 -15.13 -7.86 -11.99
CA GLY A 29 -15.77 -7.27 -13.17
C GLY A 29 -14.95 -6.14 -13.83
N GLU A 30 -13.93 -5.59 -13.16
CA GLU A 30 -13.06 -4.55 -13.74
C GLU A 30 -11.65 -5.06 -14.03
N GLY A 31 -11.16 -6.05 -13.28
CA GLY A 31 -9.78 -6.53 -13.42
C GLY A 31 -8.83 -5.93 -12.40
N ILE A 32 -7.53 -5.92 -12.72
CA ILE A 32 -6.50 -5.30 -11.88
C ILE A 32 -6.59 -3.78 -12.04
N ILE A 33 -6.97 -3.08 -10.98
CA ILE A 33 -7.12 -1.62 -10.95
C ILE A 33 -5.91 -0.91 -10.34
N CYS A 34 -5.04 -1.64 -9.63
CA CYS A 34 -3.81 -1.09 -9.05
C CYS A 34 -2.67 -2.11 -9.15
N SER A 35 -1.49 -1.64 -9.53
CA SER A 35 -0.25 -2.42 -9.57
C SER A 35 0.93 -1.53 -9.19
N GLU A 36 1.17 -1.41 -7.89
CA GLU A 36 2.17 -0.50 -7.33
C GLU A 36 3.29 -1.27 -6.63
N PRO A 37 4.54 -0.80 -6.63
CA PRO A 37 5.57 -1.36 -5.79
C PRO A 37 5.16 -1.42 -4.30
N SER A 38 5.49 -2.51 -3.62
CA SER A 38 5.31 -2.67 -2.17
C SER A 38 6.35 -1.85 -1.41
N ALA A 39 6.24 -0.52 -1.51
CA ALA A 39 7.18 0.44 -0.94
C ALA A 39 6.43 1.58 -0.27
N VAL A 40 6.96 2.02 0.87
CA VAL A 40 6.44 3.16 1.64
C VAL A 40 7.62 4.03 2.08
N ALA A 41 7.51 5.34 1.87
CA ALA A 41 8.44 6.32 2.43
C ALA A 41 7.81 6.98 3.65
N VAL A 42 8.51 6.94 4.78
CA VAL A 42 8.06 7.52 6.04
C VAL A 42 9.05 8.56 6.54
N HIS A 43 8.52 9.69 7.03
CA HIS A 43 9.28 10.61 7.87
C HIS A 43 9.34 10.03 9.28
N ARG A 44 10.55 9.92 9.84
CA ARG A 44 10.79 9.49 11.22
C ARG A 44 11.12 10.73 12.05
N ASP A 45 10.17 11.17 12.86
CA ASP A 45 10.43 12.20 13.87
C ASP A 45 11.21 11.59 15.05
N THR A 46 12.00 12.43 15.70
CA THR A 46 12.73 12.18 16.95
C THR A 46 11.85 11.63 18.07
N ARG A 47 10.54 11.94 18.08
CA ARG A 47 9.57 11.44 19.06
C ARG A 47 8.95 10.07 18.72
N GLY A 48 9.42 9.41 17.65
CA GLY A 48 8.92 8.09 17.23
C GLY A 48 7.67 8.13 16.34
N THR A 49 7.06 9.29 16.10
CA THR A 49 5.96 9.43 15.15
C THR A 49 6.43 9.15 13.73
N LYS A 50 5.74 8.25 13.03
CA LYS A 50 5.97 7.96 11.61
C LYS A 50 4.87 8.61 10.78
N LYS A 51 5.23 9.53 9.88
CA LYS A 51 4.30 10.12 8.90
C LYS A 51 4.59 9.53 7.53
N VAL A 52 3.58 8.96 6.87
CA VAL A 52 3.71 8.51 5.47
C VAL A 52 3.88 9.73 4.56
N LEU A 53 4.91 9.71 3.72
CA LEU A 53 5.21 10.74 2.74
C LEU A 53 4.84 10.31 1.32
N ALA A 54 5.09 9.04 0.99
CA ALA A 54 4.79 8.47 -0.32
C ALA A 54 4.55 6.95 -0.19
N VAL A 55 3.84 6.40 -1.17
CA VAL A 55 3.65 4.95 -1.36
C VAL A 55 3.90 4.59 -2.82
N GLY A 56 4.06 3.31 -3.13
CA GLY A 56 4.15 2.84 -4.52
C GLY A 56 5.41 3.32 -5.23
N ILE A 57 5.27 3.75 -6.49
CA ILE A 57 6.38 4.13 -7.34
C ILE A 57 7.22 5.28 -6.77
N GLU A 58 6.58 6.27 -6.15
CA GLU A 58 7.27 7.42 -5.56
C GLU A 58 8.11 7.00 -4.35
N ALA A 59 7.57 6.13 -3.49
CA ALA A 59 8.35 5.56 -2.38
C ALA A 59 9.50 4.69 -2.86
N LYS A 60 9.29 3.88 -3.93
CA LYS A 60 10.35 3.04 -4.51
C LYS A 60 11.52 3.89 -5.03
N ARG A 61 11.25 5.04 -5.67
CA ARG A 61 12.30 5.95 -6.17
C ARG A 61 13.16 6.56 -5.06
N MET A 62 12.64 6.59 -3.83
CA MET A 62 13.35 7.11 -2.66
C MET A 62 14.27 6.07 -2.01
N ILE A 63 14.19 4.77 -2.36
CA ILE A 63 15.03 3.73 -1.77
C ILE A 63 16.52 4.04 -2.01
N GLY A 64 17.28 4.15 -0.92
CA GLY A 64 18.72 4.49 -0.95
C GLY A 64 19.02 5.94 -1.32
N ARG A 65 18.00 6.81 -1.38
CA ARG A 65 18.11 8.22 -1.82
C ARG A 65 17.46 9.22 -0.86
N THR A 66 17.16 8.79 0.37
CA THR A 66 16.49 9.64 1.38
C THR A 66 17.50 10.36 2.28
N PRO A 67 17.18 11.59 2.73
CA PRO A 67 17.89 12.22 3.84
C PRO A 67 17.62 11.46 5.15
N GLY A 68 18.44 11.68 6.19
CA GLY A 68 18.46 10.83 7.40
C GLY A 68 17.15 10.72 8.19
N ASN A 69 16.24 11.69 8.06
CA ASN A 69 14.94 11.69 8.71
C ASN A 69 13.82 11.05 7.86
N ILE A 70 14.12 10.56 6.66
CA ILE A 70 13.19 9.84 5.80
C ILE A 70 13.73 8.43 5.56
N VAL A 71 12.85 7.44 5.69
CA VAL A 71 13.19 6.04 5.42
C VAL A 71 12.20 5.49 4.41
N ALA A 72 12.71 5.02 3.28
CA ALA A 72 11.95 4.20 2.34
C ALA A 72 12.12 2.72 2.71
N ILE A 73 11.01 2.03 2.97
CA ILE A 73 10.96 0.62 3.38
C ILE A 73 10.07 -0.19 2.46
N ARG A 74 10.28 -1.50 2.44
CA ARG A 74 9.29 -2.47 1.98
C ARG A 74 8.64 -3.09 3.20
N PRO A 75 7.32 -2.94 3.40
CA PRO A 75 6.65 -3.44 4.59
C PRO A 75 6.55 -4.96 4.60
N ILE A 76 6.65 -5.61 3.44
CA ILE A 76 6.60 -7.07 3.32
C ILE A 76 7.94 -7.54 2.79
N LYS A 77 8.66 -8.34 3.58
CA LYS A 77 9.98 -8.86 3.20
C LYS A 77 10.05 -10.34 3.57
N ASP A 78 10.53 -11.17 2.65
CA ASP A 78 10.68 -12.62 2.85
C ASP A 78 9.38 -13.31 3.31
N GLY A 79 8.23 -12.76 2.90
CA GLY A 79 6.89 -13.28 3.24
C GLY A 79 6.36 -12.84 4.60
N VAL A 80 7.05 -11.93 5.30
CA VAL A 80 6.68 -11.44 6.65
C VAL A 80 6.41 -9.93 6.62
N ILE A 81 5.47 -9.48 7.45
CA ILE A 81 5.05 -8.07 7.61
C ILE A 81 5.65 -7.49 8.89
#